data_AF-A0A8H8YZ66-F1
#
_entry.id   AF-A0A8H8YZ66-F1
#
_cell.length_a   1.000
_cell.length_b   1.000
_cell.length_c   1.000
_cell.angle_alpha   90.00
_cell.angle_beta   90.00
_cell.angle_gamma   90.00
#
_symmetry.space_group_name_H-M   'P 1'
#
loop_
_entity.id
_entity.type
_entity.pdbx_description
1 polymer ?
#
loop_
_entity_poly.entity_id
_entity_poly.type
_entity_poly.pdbx_seq_one_letter_code
_entity_poly.pdbx_strand_id
1 'polypeptide(L)'
;MESIGSRIRNERERLRMTQESFAVACGVGRRAQSTYESGTRSPDANYLEAASKIGVDISYIIYGEKHTFENTLKHLVIEDLFFCICFELGFGDEDIQPLIKTALSIAHELHKQNKEVDGIAADLVDPVKNFLEKSARISPHNTHDSLDTSLLGAILEKLEMILLQKNISLQPKKKALTTIMLYRIFKVNGKVDPKMIEEAIDLASQSAV
;
A
#
# COMPACT_ATOMS: atom_id res chain seq x y z
N MET A 1 -16.96 -0.66 28.44
CA MET A 1 -16.83 0.58 27.65
C MET A 1 -16.77 1.74 28.62
N GLU A 2 -15.73 2.59 28.57
CA GLU A 2 -15.69 3.82 29.37
C GLU A 2 -16.87 4.73 29.00
N SER A 3 -17.43 5.46 29.96
CA SER A 3 -18.52 6.41 29.69
C SER A 3 -17.97 7.75 29.20
N ILE A 4 -18.80 8.56 28.54
CA ILE A 4 -18.41 9.94 28.16
C ILE A 4 -17.93 10.71 29.40
N GLY A 5 -18.60 10.54 30.54
CA GLY A 5 -18.22 11.19 31.80
C GLY A 5 -16.84 10.79 32.30
N SER A 6 -16.49 9.49 32.24
CA SER A 6 -15.14 9.05 32.61
C SER A 6 -14.08 9.60 31.65
N ARG A 7 -14.38 9.74 30.35
CA ARG A 7 -13.43 10.31 29.38
C ARG A 7 -13.21 11.81 29.56
N ILE A 8 -14.25 12.56 29.91
CA ILE A 8 -14.12 13.98 30.31
C ILE A 8 -13.21 14.11 31.53
N ARG A 9 -13.39 13.23 32.53
CA ARG A 9 -12.54 13.18 33.72
C ARG A 9 -11.08 12.85 33.36
N ASN A 10 -10.87 11.85 32.51
CA ASN A 10 -9.54 11.45 32.06
C ASN A 10 -8.81 12.61 31.35
N GLU A 11 -9.49 13.36 30.49
CA GLU A 11 -8.89 14.52 29.82
C GLU A 11 -8.58 15.67 30.78
N ARG A 12 -9.48 15.95 31.73
CA ARG A 12 -9.20 16.94 32.78
C ARG A 12 -7.95 16.55 33.60
N GLU A 13 -7.85 15.28 33.99
CA GLU A 13 -6.72 14.75 34.76
C GLU A 13 -5.42 14.74 33.92
N ARG A 14 -5.50 14.46 32.62
CA ARG A 14 -4.38 14.57 31.67
C ARG A 14 -3.82 16.00 31.63
N LEU A 15 -4.70 17.00 31.65
CA LEU A 15 -4.34 18.42 31.72
C LEU A 15 -3.96 18.89 33.13
N ARG A 16 -4.01 18.00 34.14
CA ARG A 16 -3.70 18.27 35.55
C ARG A 16 -4.56 19.38 36.16
N MET A 17 -5.81 19.50 35.72
CA MET A 17 -6.74 20.53 36.18
C MET A 17 -7.67 20.02 37.28
N THR A 18 -8.04 20.90 38.22
CA THR A 18 -9.10 20.61 39.19
C THR A 18 -10.48 20.75 38.51
N GLN A 19 -11.51 20.10 39.07
CA GLN A 19 -12.89 20.23 38.55
C GLN A 19 -13.36 21.69 38.47
N GLU A 20 -12.97 22.53 39.44
CA GLU A 20 -13.30 23.96 39.44
C GLU A 20 -12.61 24.68 38.27
N SER A 21 -11.29 24.55 38.15
CA SER A 21 -10.52 25.22 37.10
C SER A 21 -10.95 24.79 35.68
N PHE A 22 -11.28 23.51 35.51
CA PHE A 22 -11.72 22.97 34.23
C PHE A 22 -13.13 23.42 33.88
N ALA A 23 -14.05 23.47 34.85
CA ALA A 23 -15.39 23.99 34.65
C ALA A 23 -15.35 25.45 34.17
N VAL A 24 -14.57 26.30 34.86
CA VAL A 24 -14.39 27.71 34.52
C VAL A 24 -13.83 27.86 33.10
N ALA A 25 -12.81 27.08 32.75
CA ALA A 25 -12.22 27.09 31.41
C ALA A 25 -13.20 26.66 30.31
N CYS A 26 -14.12 25.76 30.62
CA CYS A 26 -15.20 25.33 29.71
C CYS A 26 -16.47 26.19 29.79
N GLY A 27 -16.46 27.31 30.54
CA GLY A 27 -17.58 28.25 30.63
C GLY A 27 -18.77 27.77 31.47
N VAL A 28 -18.55 26.80 32.37
CA VAL A 28 -19.60 26.23 33.23
C VAL A 28 -19.22 26.27 34.70
N GLY A 29 -20.19 26.10 35.61
CA GLY A 29 -19.91 25.98 37.04
C GLY A 29 -19.41 24.58 37.43
N ARG A 30 -18.64 24.47 38.53
CA ARG A 30 -18.12 23.19 39.05
C ARG A 30 -19.18 22.09 39.21
N ARG A 31 -20.41 22.46 39.59
CA ARG A 31 -21.52 21.49 39.72
C ARG A 31 -21.87 20.85 38.37
N ALA A 32 -21.87 21.62 37.29
CA ALA A 32 -22.10 21.10 35.94
C ALA A 32 -20.99 20.12 35.54
N GLN A 33 -19.72 20.49 35.80
CA GLN A 33 -18.58 19.59 35.56
C GLN A 33 -18.71 18.27 36.31
N SER A 34 -19.08 18.31 37.60
CA SER A 34 -19.29 17.09 38.38
C SER A 34 -20.41 16.22 37.81
N THR A 35 -21.50 16.81 37.31
CA THR A 35 -22.61 16.06 36.70
C THR A 35 -22.26 15.48 35.33
N TYR A 36 -21.35 16.11 34.60
CA TYR A 36 -20.83 15.59 33.34
C TYR A 36 -19.89 14.40 33.60
N GLU A 37 -18.95 14.54 34.55
CA GLU A 37 -18.02 13.47 34.90
C GLU A 37 -18.70 12.24 35.52
N SER A 38 -19.81 12.43 36.24
CA SER A 38 -20.62 11.31 36.75
C SER A 38 -21.51 10.66 35.68
N GLY A 39 -21.60 11.23 34.47
CA GLY A 39 -22.49 10.79 33.41
C GLY A 39 -23.98 11.08 33.68
N THR A 40 -24.30 11.89 34.69
CA THR A 40 -25.69 12.26 35.02
C THR A 40 -26.30 13.20 34.00
N ARG A 41 -25.48 14.05 33.39
CA ARG A 41 -25.87 14.95 32.30
C ARG A 41 -24.79 14.90 31.21
N SER A 42 -25.18 15.10 29.96
CA SER A 42 -24.23 15.27 28.86
C SER A 42 -23.83 16.75 28.71
N PRO A 43 -22.56 17.05 28.40
CA PRO A 43 -22.17 18.41 27.99
C PRO A 43 -22.84 18.79 26.67
N ASP A 44 -22.98 20.09 26.43
CA ASP A 44 -23.43 20.61 25.14
C ASP A 44 -22.25 20.91 24.20
N ALA A 45 -22.55 21.29 22.96
CA ALA A 45 -21.54 21.59 21.95
C ALA A 45 -20.67 22.80 22.34
N ASN A 46 -21.22 23.80 23.03
CA ASN A 46 -20.47 25.00 23.44
C ASN A 46 -19.41 24.65 24.50
N TYR A 47 -19.76 23.77 25.45
CA TYR A 47 -18.82 23.20 26.41
C TYR A 47 -17.69 22.46 25.69
N LEU A 48 -18.01 21.62 24.69
CA LEU A 48 -17.01 20.86 23.93
C LEU A 48 -16.11 21.77 23.10
N GLU A 49 -16.65 22.83 22.51
CA GLU A 49 -15.86 23.84 21.79
C GLU A 49 -14.87 24.55 22.74
N ALA A 50 -15.33 24.98 23.91
CA ALA A 50 -14.48 25.61 24.92
C ALA A 50 -13.40 24.64 25.46
N ALA A 51 -13.77 23.38 25.70
CA ALA A 51 -12.84 22.32 26.08
C ALA A 51 -11.77 22.09 25.01
N SER A 52 -12.13 22.07 23.73
CA SER A 52 -11.19 21.90 22.62
C SER A 52 -10.11 22.99 22.62
N LYS A 53 -10.48 24.24 22.91
CA LYS A 53 -9.56 25.39 22.94
C LYS A 53 -8.49 25.28 24.04
N ILE A 54 -8.76 24.53 25.11
CA ILE A 54 -7.79 24.26 26.18
C ILE A 54 -7.03 22.94 25.98
N GLY A 55 -7.12 22.36 24.78
CA GLY A 55 -6.33 21.19 24.39
C GLY A 55 -6.94 19.85 24.80
N VAL A 56 -8.25 19.78 25.07
CA VAL A 56 -8.99 18.53 25.29
C VAL A 56 -9.20 17.81 23.95
N ASP A 57 -8.95 16.51 23.93
CA ASP A 57 -9.24 15.64 22.79
C ASP A 57 -10.75 15.33 22.75
N ILE A 58 -11.49 16.11 21.95
CA ILE A 58 -12.93 15.93 21.77
C ILE A 58 -13.25 14.60 21.10
N SER A 59 -12.40 14.13 20.18
CA SER A 59 -12.58 12.84 19.53
C SER A 59 -12.50 11.71 20.54
N TYR A 60 -11.55 11.77 21.50
CA TYR A 60 -11.51 10.81 22.61
C TYR A 60 -12.77 10.89 23.47
N ILE A 61 -13.29 12.07 23.80
CA ILE A 61 -14.53 12.20 24.56
C ILE A 61 -15.71 11.53 23.83
N ILE A 62 -15.84 11.72 22.52
CA ILE A 62 -16.98 11.20 21.74
C ILE A 62 -16.82 9.72 21.42
N TYR A 63 -15.70 9.33 20.80
CA TYR A 63 -15.48 8.00 20.23
C TYR A 63 -14.81 7.03 21.21
N GLY A 64 -14.15 7.54 22.25
CA GLY A 64 -13.40 6.70 23.19
C GLY A 64 -11.99 6.35 22.75
N GLU A 65 -11.56 6.82 21.59
CA GLU A 65 -10.25 6.57 21.03
C GLU A 65 -9.38 7.82 21.05
N LYS A 66 -8.15 7.71 21.54
CA LYS A 66 -7.21 8.83 21.58
C LYS A 66 -6.63 9.06 20.19
N HIS A 67 -6.96 10.20 19.59
CA HIS A 67 -6.28 10.66 18.38
C HIS A 67 -5.02 11.42 18.80
N THR A 68 -3.94 10.70 19.04
CA THR A 68 -2.65 11.35 19.30
C THR A 68 -2.09 11.92 18.00
N PHE A 69 -1.41 13.07 18.09
CA PHE A 69 -0.63 13.62 16.98
C PHE A 69 0.36 12.60 16.41
N GLU A 70 0.94 11.77 17.27
CA GLU A 70 1.80 10.65 16.88
C GLU A 70 1.08 9.61 16.01
N ASN A 71 -0.16 9.23 16.36
CA ASN A 71 -0.97 8.31 15.56
C ASN A 71 -1.30 8.94 14.20
N THR A 72 -1.70 10.21 14.17
CA THR A 72 -1.95 10.93 12.91
C THR A 72 -0.70 10.95 12.02
N LEU A 73 0.48 11.28 12.57
CA LEU A 73 1.73 11.26 11.81
C LEU A 73 2.07 9.86 11.31
N LYS A 74 1.88 8.82 12.13
CA LYS A 74 2.08 7.42 11.71
C LYS A 74 1.21 7.08 10.50
N HIS A 75 -0.07 7.45 10.53
CA HIS A 75 -0.97 7.20 9.40
C HIS A 75 -0.53 7.93 8.14
N LEU A 76 -0.16 9.22 8.24
CA LEU A 76 0.32 10.00 7.09
C LEU A 76 1.58 9.40 6.48
N VAL A 77 2.57 9.02 7.30
CA VAL A 77 3.83 8.42 6.81
C VAL A 77 3.57 7.08 6.11
N ILE A 78 2.65 6.27 6.63
CA ILE A 78 2.27 5.00 6.02
C ILE A 78 1.57 5.23 4.67
N GLU A 79 0.66 6.20 4.61
CA GLU A 79 -0.06 6.57 3.40
C GLU A 79 0.91 7.09 2.32
N ASP A 80 1.79 8.02 2.66
CA ASP A 80 2.81 8.54 1.75
C ASP A 80 3.76 7.45 1.27
N LEU A 81 4.23 6.57 2.18
CA LEU A 81 5.09 5.44 1.81
C LEU A 81 4.38 4.50 0.84
N PHE A 82 3.10 4.21 1.08
CA PHE A 82 2.29 3.38 0.18
C PHE A 82 2.18 4.02 -1.21
N PHE A 83 1.85 5.31 -1.29
CA PHE A 83 1.77 6.01 -2.56
C PHE A 83 3.11 6.02 -3.31
N CYS A 84 4.21 6.29 -2.62
CA CYS A 84 5.55 6.23 -3.21
C CYS A 84 5.87 4.84 -3.77
N ILE A 85 5.59 3.77 -3.02
CA ILE A 85 5.81 2.39 -3.48
C ILE A 85 4.93 2.08 -4.69
N CYS A 86 3.65 2.42 -4.66
CA CYS A 86 2.74 2.23 -5.79
C CYS A 86 3.22 2.98 -7.03
N PHE A 87 3.64 4.24 -6.87
CA PHE A 87 4.16 5.06 -7.95
C PHE A 87 5.43 4.46 -8.57
N GLU A 88 6.41 4.08 -7.75
CA GLU A 88 7.67 3.47 -8.23
C GLU A 88 7.46 2.12 -8.91
N LEU A 89 6.46 1.35 -8.48
CA LEU A 89 6.06 0.10 -9.13
C LEU A 89 5.18 0.32 -10.36
N GLY A 90 4.81 1.56 -10.68
CA GLY A 90 4.04 1.95 -11.86
C GLY A 90 2.54 1.68 -11.74
N PHE A 91 1.99 1.60 -10.53
CA PHE A 91 0.54 1.59 -10.30
C PHE A 91 -0.02 3.00 -10.49
N GLY A 92 -1.12 3.09 -11.23
CA GLY A 92 -1.95 4.28 -11.31
C GLY A 92 -3.23 4.13 -10.51
N ASP A 93 -4.02 5.20 -10.43
CA ASP A 93 -5.30 5.21 -9.73
C ASP A 93 -6.23 4.09 -10.23
N GLU A 94 -6.28 3.86 -11.54
CA GLU A 94 -7.13 2.84 -12.18
C GLU A 94 -6.85 1.42 -11.65
N ASP A 95 -5.61 1.14 -11.24
CA ASP A 95 -5.22 -0.16 -10.70
C ASP A 95 -5.72 -0.35 -9.26
N ILE A 96 -5.82 0.72 -8.48
CA ILE A 96 -6.20 0.70 -7.07
C ILE A 96 -7.72 0.82 -6.90
N GLN A 97 -8.44 1.46 -7.83
CA GLN A 97 -9.89 1.64 -7.79
C GLN A 97 -10.69 0.35 -7.50
N PRO A 98 -10.39 -0.81 -8.11
CA PRO A 98 -11.10 -2.07 -7.81
C PRO A 98 -10.96 -2.51 -6.36
N LEU A 99 -9.79 -2.26 -5.74
CA LEU A 99 -9.53 -2.60 -4.35
C LEU A 99 -10.31 -1.67 -3.41
N ILE A 100 -10.35 -0.37 -3.71
CA ILE A 100 -11.17 0.61 -2.96
C ILE A 100 -12.64 0.22 -3.02
N LYS A 101 -13.16 -0.12 -4.21
CA LYS A 101 -14.55 -0.56 -4.37
C LYS A 101 -14.86 -1.82 -3.56
N THR A 102 -13.92 -2.75 -3.51
CA THR A 102 -14.06 -3.97 -2.69
C THR A 102 -14.12 -3.63 -1.20
N ALA A 103 -13.25 -2.73 -0.74
CA ALA A 103 -13.25 -2.25 0.65
C ALA A 103 -14.59 -1.59 1.04
N LEU A 104 -15.12 -0.72 0.18
CA LEU A 104 -16.42 -0.08 0.41
C LEU A 104 -17.57 -1.10 0.47
N SER A 105 -17.52 -2.14 -0.35
CA SER A 105 -18.53 -3.21 -0.30
C SER A 105 -18.48 -3.99 1.01
N ILE A 106 -17.28 -4.30 1.51
CA ILE A 106 -17.09 -4.98 2.80
C ILE A 106 -17.61 -4.10 3.93
N ALA A 107 -17.27 -2.80 3.92
CA ALA A 107 -17.73 -1.84 4.91
C ALA A 107 -19.27 -1.76 4.96
N HIS A 108 -19.95 -1.71 3.80
CA HIS A 108 -21.41 -1.70 3.74
C HIS A 108 -22.04 -2.97 4.32
N GLU A 109 -21.48 -4.15 4.04
CA GLU A 109 -22.01 -5.42 4.59
C GLU A 109 -21.81 -5.52 6.10
N LEU A 110 -20.67 -5.08 6.63
CA LEU A 110 -20.43 -5.03 8.08
C LEU A 110 -21.38 -4.06 8.78
N HIS A 111 -21.62 -2.90 8.17
CA HIS A 111 -22.57 -1.92 8.69
C HIS A 111 -23.99 -2.48 8.73
N LYS A 112 -24.43 -3.19 7.68
CA LYS A 112 -25.73 -3.88 7.65
C LYS A 112 -25.87 -4.95 8.74
N GLN A 113 -24.76 -5.56 9.15
CA GLN A 113 -24.71 -6.52 10.24
C GLN A 113 -24.56 -5.88 11.63
N ASN A 114 -24.60 -4.54 11.72
CA ASN A 114 -24.39 -3.79 12.96
C ASN A 114 -23.03 -4.09 13.63
N LYS A 115 -22.03 -4.47 12.82
CA LYS A 115 -20.65 -4.68 13.28
C LYS A 115 -19.85 -3.39 13.12
N GLU A 116 -18.91 -3.18 14.04
CA GLU A 116 -18.00 -2.04 13.99
C GLU A 116 -17.06 -2.13 12.78
N VAL A 117 -16.76 -0.96 12.23
CA VAL A 117 -15.90 -0.73 11.06
C VAL A 117 -14.45 -1.13 11.37
N ASP A 118 -14.04 -1.17 12.63
CA ASP A 118 -12.69 -1.58 13.02
C ASP A 118 -12.36 -3.04 12.72
N GLY A 119 -13.38 -3.88 12.49
CA GLY A 119 -13.22 -5.25 11.99
C GLY A 119 -12.78 -5.34 10.52
N ILE A 120 -12.87 -4.26 9.75
CA ILE A 120 -12.59 -4.24 8.30
C ILE A 120 -11.16 -4.65 7.99
N ALA A 121 -10.19 -4.32 8.85
CA ALA A 121 -8.78 -4.61 8.60
C ALA A 121 -8.53 -6.12 8.39
N ALA A 122 -9.23 -6.98 9.14
CA ALA A 122 -9.13 -8.43 8.98
C ALA A 122 -9.79 -8.90 7.67
N ASP A 123 -10.95 -8.34 7.33
CA ASP A 123 -11.70 -8.70 6.12
C ASP A 123 -11.05 -8.18 4.84
N LEU A 124 -10.16 -7.19 4.94
CA LEU A 124 -9.37 -6.65 3.83
C LEU A 124 -8.09 -7.44 3.53
N VAL A 125 -7.60 -8.27 4.44
CA VAL A 125 -6.34 -9.02 4.25
C VAL A 125 -6.38 -9.84 2.96
N ASP A 126 -7.44 -10.62 2.75
CA ASP A 126 -7.55 -11.51 1.59
C ASP A 126 -7.74 -10.74 0.27
N PRO A 127 -8.63 -9.72 0.17
CA PRO A 127 -8.72 -8.86 -1.02
C PRO A 127 -7.39 -8.20 -1.39
N VAL A 128 -6.68 -7.62 -0.41
CA VAL A 128 -5.39 -6.97 -0.64
C VAL A 128 -4.36 -7.99 -1.10
N LYS A 129 -4.24 -9.13 -0.42
CA LYS A 129 -3.31 -10.20 -0.79
C LYS A 129 -3.56 -10.71 -2.22
N ASN A 130 -4.82 -10.95 -2.56
CA ASN A 130 -5.22 -11.41 -3.90
C ASN A 130 -4.90 -10.36 -4.99
N PHE A 131 -5.09 -9.08 -4.69
CA PHE A 131 -4.69 -7.98 -5.57
C PHE A 131 -3.17 -7.99 -5.83
N LEU A 132 -2.37 -8.14 -4.78
CA LEU A 132 -0.90 -8.21 -4.90
C LEU A 132 -0.45 -9.46 -5.68
N GLU A 133 -1.02 -10.63 -5.39
CA GLU A 133 -0.67 -11.91 -6.04
C GLU A 133 -0.99 -11.93 -7.53
N LYS A 134 -2.08 -11.26 -7.94
CA LYS A 134 -2.49 -11.16 -9.36
C LYS A 134 -1.82 -10.01 -10.09
N SER A 135 -1.22 -9.06 -9.38
CA SER A 135 -0.58 -7.92 -10.01
C SER A 135 0.70 -8.35 -10.71
N ALA A 136 0.74 -8.15 -12.02
CA ALA A 136 1.94 -8.34 -12.83
C ALA A 136 3.11 -7.41 -12.42
N ARG A 137 2.83 -6.37 -11.63
CA ARG A 137 3.82 -5.40 -11.14
C ARG A 137 4.46 -5.80 -9.80
N ILE A 138 3.83 -6.69 -9.02
CA ILE A 138 4.28 -7.06 -7.66
C ILE A 138 4.61 -8.54 -7.54
N SER A 139 3.79 -9.42 -8.14
CA SER A 139 3.89 -10.86 -7.88
C SER A 139 5.21 -11.45 -8.43
N PRO A 140 6.07 -12.02 -7.56
CA PRO A 140 7.25 -12.77 -7.98
C PRO A 140 6.92 -14.24 -8.36
N HIS A 141 5.65 -14.64 -8.35
CA HIS A 141 5.22 -15.99 -8.79
C HIS A 141 5.09 -16.15 -10.31
N ASN A 142 5.62 -15.19 -11.07
CA ASN A 142 6.33 -15.53 -12.29
C ASN A 142 7.84 -15.59 -11.98
N THR A 143 8.36 -16.79 -11.72
CA THR A 143 9.76 -17.16 -12.00
C THR A 143 10.01 -17.13 -13.52
N HIS A 144 9.70 -16.01 -14.17
CA HIS A 144 9.85 -15.80 -15.59
C HIS A 144 10.41 -14.42 -15.91
N ASP A 145 11.06 -13.70 -14.99
CA ASP A 145 11.93 -12.58 -15.41
C ASP A 145 13.15 -12.28 -14.51
N SER A 146 13.58 -13.24 -13.68
CA SER A 146 15.03 -13.35 -13.51
C SER A 146 15.60 -13.80 -14.85
N LEU A 147 16.56 -13.03 -15.39
CA LEU A 147 17.32 -13.44 -16.56
C LEU A 147 17.89 -14.84 -16.29
N ASP A 148 17.44 -15.84 -17.04
CA ASP A 148 18.01 -17.19 -17.02
C ASP A 148 19.42 -17.07 -17.61
N THR A 149 20.39 -16.85 -16.72
CA THR A 149 21.80 -16.63 -17.08
C THR A 149 22.40 -17.85 -17.76
N SER A 150 21.90 -19.04 -17.46
CA SER A 150 22.33 -20.29 -18.07
C SER A 150 21.84 -20.37 -19.53
N LEU A 151 20.57 -20.07 -19.77
CA LEU A 151 20.01 -20.01 -21.12
C LEU A 151 20.66 -18.89 -21.94
N LEU A 152 20.80 -17.69 -21.37
CA LEU A 152 21.44 -16.57 -22.05
C LEU A 152 22.91 -16.88 -22.39
N GLY A 153 23.65 -17.49 -21.46
CA GLY A 153 25.02 -17.95 -21.68
C GLY A 153 25.11 -18.95 -22.83
N ALA A 154 24.24 -19.97 -22.83
CA ALA A 154 24.20 -20.98 -23.89
C ALA A 154 23.89 -20.38 -25.27
N ILE A 155 22.98 -19.40 -25.35
CA ILE A 155 22.67 -18.71 -26.60
C ILE A 155 23.88 -17.90 -27.08
N LEU A 156 24.52 -17.14 -26.20
CA LEU A 156 25.69 -16.33 -26.54
C LEU A 156 26.85 -17.20 -27.02
N GLU A 157 27.19 -18.28 -26.31
CA GLU A 157 28.25 -19.20 -26.71
C GLU A 157 28.00 -19.81 -28.10
N LYS A 158 26.77 -20.28 -28.37
CA LYS A 158 26.42 -20.85 -29.67
C LYS A 158 26.43 -19.81 -30.78
N LEU A 159 25.91 -18.61 -30.51
CA LEU A 159 25.92 -17.51 -31.46
C LEU A 159 27.36 -17.11 -31.84
N GLU A 160 28.26 -16.97 -30.86
CA GLU A 160 29.67 -16.66 -31.12
C GLU A 160 30.39 -17.74 -31.93
N MET A 161 30.16 -19.01 -31.57
CA MET A 161 30.74 -20.14 -32.29
C MET A 161 30.31 -20.16 -33.77
N ILE A 162 29.03 -19.89 -34.07
CA ILE A 162 28.52 -19.84 -35.46
C ILE A 162 29.06 -18.63 -36.21
N LEU A 163 29.12 -17.45 -35.58
CA LEU A 163 29.72 -16.25 -36.18
C LEU A 163 31.18 -16.49 -36.58
N LEU A 164 31.96 -17.15 -35.70
CA LEU A 164 33.35 -17.54 -35.98
C LEU A 164 33.44 -18.56 -37.12
N GLN A 165 32.59 -19.60 -37.11
CA GLN A 165 32.58 -20.64 -38.16
C GLN A 165 32.23 -20.09 -39.54
N LYS A 166 31.27 -19.16 -39.62
CA LYS A 166 30.85 -18.52 -40.88
C LYS A 166 31.71 -17.33 -41.29
N ASN A 167 32.67 -16.91 -40.45
CA ASN A 167 33.45 -15.69 -40.65
C ASN A 167 32.58 -14.44 -40.86
N ILE A 168 31.48 -14.34 -40.11
CA ILE A 168 30.52 -13.22 -40.14
C ILE A 168 30.74 -12.34 -38.92
N SER A 169 30.77 -11.02 -39.12
CA SER A 169 30.79 -10.05 -38.02
C SER A 169 29.48 -9.25 -37.99
N LEU A 170 28.85 -9.20 -36.82
CA LEU A 170 27.64 -8.41 -36.58
C LEU A 170 27.97 -7.20 -35.72
N GLN A 171 27.36 -6.05 -36.05
CA GLN A 171 27.42 -4.87 -35.19
C GLN A 171 26.85 -5.18 -33.78
N PRO A 172 27.38 -4.56 -32.71
CA PRO A 172 26.95 -4.84 -31.33
C PRO A 172 25.43 -4.76 -31.13
N LYS A 173 24.78 -3.76 -31.73
CA LYS A 173 23.33 -3.59 -31.67
C LYS A 173 22.56 -4.76 -32.31
N LYS A 174 23.00 -5.24 -33.47
CA LYS A 174 22.37 -6.38 -34.15
C LYS A 174 22.55 -7.66 -33.34
N LYS A 175 23.76 -7.86 -32.80
CA LYS A 175 24.08 -8.99 -31.94
C LYS A 175 23.15 -9.06 -30.73
N ALA A 176 22.99 -7.95 -30.01
CA ALA A 176 22.09 -7.86 -28.87
C ALA A 176 20.62 -8.13 -29.25
N LEU A 177 20.13 -7.57 -30.37
CA LEU A 177 18.76 -7.80 -30.84
C LEU A 177 18.51 -9.26 -31.22
N THR A 178 19.45 -9.89 -31.94
CA THR A 178 19.38 -11.31 -32.29
C THR A 178 19.38 -12.18 -31.04
N THR A 179 20.24 -11.90 -30.06
CA THR A 179 20.27 -12.62 -28.77
C THR A 179 18.96 -12.47 -28.00
N ILE A 180 18.39 -11.26 -27.91
CA ILE A 180 17.11 -11.02 -27.20
C ILE A 180 15.98 -11.77 -27.89
N MET A 181 15.93 -11.76 -29.22
CA MET A 181 14.93 -12.50 -30.00
C MET A 181 15.01 -14.00 -29.72
N LEU A 182 16.20 -14.59 -29.82
CA LEU A 182 16.44 -16.01 -29.55
C LEU A 182 16.13 -16.39 -28.10
N TYR A 183 16.49 -15.53 -27.15
CA TYR A 183 16.20 -15.73 -25.73
C TYR A 183 14.70 -15.78 -25.46
N ARG A 184 13.91 -14.85 -26.04
CA ARG A 184 12.45 -14.87 -25.94
C ARG A 184 11.86 -16.17 -26.50
N ILE A 185 12.37 -16.65 -27.62
CA ILE A 185 11.88 -17.88 -28.27
C ILE A 185 12.21 -19.12 -27.43
N PHE A 186 13.46 -19.26 -26.98
CA PHE A 186 13.90 -20.46 -26.26
C PHE A 186 13.41 -20.51 -24.81
N LYS A 187 13.17 -19.35 -24.18
CA LYS A 187 12.55 -19.28 -22.84
C LYS A 187 11.17 -19.91 -22.81
N VAL A 188 10.40 -19.81 -23.90
CA VAL A 188 9.07 -20.41 -24.03
C VAL A 188 9.14 -21.90 -24.37
N ASN A 189 10.10 -22.30 -25.20
CA ASN A 189 10.20 -23.67 -25.74
C ASN A 189 11.09 -24.62 -24.92
N GLY A 190 11.86 -24.11 -23.95
CA GLY A 190 12.68 -24.90 -23.02
C GLY A 190 13.93 -25.56 -23.62
N LYS A 191 14.26 -25.32 -24.89
CA LYS A 191 15.43 -25.90 -25.56
C LYS A 191 16.07 -24.93 -26.56
N VAL A 192 17.39 -24.87 -26.55
CA VAL A 192 18.19 -24.12 -27.53
C VAL A 192 18.29 -24.94 -28.82
N ASP A 193 17.87 -24.35 -29.95
CA ASP A 193 17.98 -24.95 -31.29
C ASP A 193 19.11 -24.28 -32.10
N PRO A 194 20.23 -24.97 -32.37
CA PRO A 194 21.35 -24.42 -33.13
C PRO A 194 20.99 -23.97 -34.54
N LYS A 195 20.06 -24.64 -35.23
CA LYS A 195 19.66 -24.26 -36.60
C LYS A 195 18.94 -22.92 -36.61
N MET A 196 18.09 -22.68 -35.62
CA MET A 196 17.38 -21.42 -35.47
C MET A 196 18.32 -20.25 -35.15
N ILE A 197 19.39 -20.50 -34.39
CA ILE A 197 20.45 -19.50 -34.15
C ILE A 197 21.16 -19.17 -35.47
N GLU A 198 21.47 -20.18 -36.28
CA GLU A 198 22.12 -20.02 -37.58
C GLU A 198 21.25 -19.20 -38.55
N GLU A 199 19.98 -19.51 -38.69
CA GLU A 199 19.02 -18.77 -39.53
C GLU A 199 18.89 -17.30 -39.06
N ALA A 200 18.85 -17.08 -37.75
CA ALA A 200 18.75 -15.73 -37.18
C ALA A 200 20.02 -14.89 -37.47
N ILE A 201 21.20 -15.50 -37.49
CA ILE A 201 22.46 -14.87 -37.89
C ILE A 201 22.44 -14.52 -39.38
N ASP A 202 21.98 -15.44 -40.23
CA ASP A 202 21.91 -15.24 -41.67
C ASP A 202 20.99 -14.06 -42.00
N LEU A 203 19.81 -13.97 -41.38
CA LEU A 203 18.88 -12.83 -41.54
C LEU A 203 19.47 -11.50 -41.03
N ALA A 204 20.14 -11.52 -39.87
CA ALA A 204 20.75 -10.33 -39.30
C ALA A 204 21.92 -9.79 -40.14
N SER A 205 22.65 -10.69 -40.81
CA SER A 205 23.76 -10.36 -41.70
C SER A 205 23.30 -9.86 -43.08
N GLN A 206 22.20 -10.38 -43.62
CA GLN A 206 21.60 -9.92 -44.89
C GLN A 206 21.02 -8.50 -44.81
N SER A 207 20.59 -8.07 -43.63
CA SER A 207 20.06 -6.72 -43.37
C SER A 207 21.15 -5.63 -43.37
N ALA A 208 22.26 -5.83 -44.09
CA ALA A 208 23.45 -4.97 -44.13
C ALA A 208 23.65 -4.26 -45.48
N VAL A 209 22.60 -4.21 -46.32
CA VAL A 209 22.54 -3.35 -47.52
C VAL A 209 21.72 -2.11 -47.20
#